data_AF-A0A946QJG8-F1
#
_entry.id   AF-A0A946QJG8-F1
#
_cell.length_a   1.000
_cell.length_b   1.000
_cell.length_c   1.000
_cell.angle_alpha   90.00
_cell.angle_beta   90.00
_cell.angle_gamma   90.00
#
_symmetry.space_group_name_H-M   'P 1'
#
loop_
_entity.id
_entity.type
_entity.pdbx_description
1 polymer ?
#
loop_
_entity_poly.entity_id
_entity_poly.type
_entity_poly.pdbx_seq_one_letter_code
_entity_poly.pdbx_strand_id
1 'polypeptide(L)'
;MISLKEFDTVIPTDQCSRSLFTAQRDKLAKLMRNSVSEAVPASGESPEQVKRDELLRERHIEQRLQRLIVRAKGIVSEEMLVRHQREIPVDEIPDYAVTHLLAQLGERELQLARY
;
A
#
# COMPACT_ATOMS: atom_id res chain seq x y z
N MET A 1 -3.11 18.38 8.11
CA MET A 1 -1.66 18.34 7.85
C MET A 1 -1.11 17.13 8.57
N ILE A 2 -0.49 16.19 7.83
CA ILE A 2 0.09 14.97 8.42
C ILE A 2 1.38 15.40 9.11
N SER A 3 1.52 15.08 10.40
CA SER A 3 2.73 15.42 11.15
C SER A 3 3.81 14.42 10.80
N LEU A 4 4.88 14.86 10.13
CA LEU A 4 6.06 14.06 9.80
C LEU A 4 6.77 13.47 11.05
N LYS A 5 6.40 13.90 12.26
CA LYS A 5 6.89 13.36 13.53
C LYS A 5 6.37 11.96 13.89
N GLU A 6 5.32 11.47 13.22
CA GLU A 6 4.81 10.11 13.48
C GLU A 6 5.65 9.01 12.79
N PHE A 7 6.48 9.38 11.81
CA PHE A 7 7.32 8.46 11.03
C PHE A 7 8.78 8.44 11.47
N ASP A 8 9.05 8.90 12.70
CA ASP A 8 10.41 9.14 13.22
C ASP A 8 11.16 7.86 13.63
N THR A 9 11.12 6.85 12.76
CA THR A 9 11.87 5.61 12.92
C THR A 9 12.91 5.54 11.82
N VAL A 10 14.17 5.81 12.20
CA VAL A 10 15.38 5.41 11.47
C VAL A 10 15.12 4.05 10.83
N ILE A 11 15.09 4.00 9.49
CA ILE A 11 14.83 2.78 8.72
C ILE A 11 15.82 1.72 9.20
N PRO A 12 15.40 0.70 9.96
CA PRO A 12 16.34 -0.30 10.44
C PRO A 12 16.86 -1.05 9.22
N THR A 13 18.16 -1.13 9.07
CA THR A 13 18.84 -1.70 7.89
C THR A 13 18.38 -3.13 7.60
N ASP A 14 17.88 -3.84 8.62
CA ASP A 14 17.31 -5.19 8.55
C ASP A 14 15.91 -5.28 7.90
N GLN A 15 15.23 -4.17 7.61
CA GLN A 15 13.88 -4.15 7.02
C GLN A 15 13.87 -3.94 5.50
N CYS A 16 15.03 -3.71 4.88
CA CYS A 16 15.16 -3.39 3.46
C CYS A 16 15.42 -4.63 2.58
N SER A 17 14.51 -5.61 2.61
CA SER A 17 14.60 -6.78 1.71
C SER A 17 13.43 -6.83 0.73
N ARG A 18 13.72 -7.25 -0.51
CA ARG A 18 12.69 -7.44 -1.56
C ARG A 18 11.64 -8.47 -1.15
N SER A 19 12.04 -9.52 -0.44
CA SER A 19 11.13 -10.56 0.02
C SER A 19 10.18 -10.06 1.10
N LEU A 20 10.65 -9.24 2.05
CA LEU A 20 9.81 -8.61 3.07
C LEU A 20 8.81 -7.64 2.43
N PHE A 21 9.24 -6.85 1.45
CA PHE A 21 8.35 -5.98 0.70
C PHE A 21 7.22 -6.76 0.03
N THR A 22 7.55 -7.82 -0.71
CA THR A 22 6.54 -8.67 -1.36
C THR A 22 5.59 -9.27 -0.32
N ALA A 23 6.12 -9.82 0.77
CA ALA A 23 5.29 -10.40 1.84
C ALA A 23 4.33 -9.36 2.46
N GLN A 24 4.80 -8.13 2.69
CA GLN A 24 3.98 -7.05 3.24
C GLN A 24 2.90 -6.59 2.25
N ARG A 25 3.27 -6.43 0.97
CA ARG A 25 2.34 -6.09 -0.10
C ARG A 25 1.26 -7.15 -0.26
N ASP A 26 1.64 -8.43 -0.24
CA ASP A 26 0.73 -9.55 -0.40
C ASP A 26 -0.20 -9.71 0.82
N LYS A 27 0.32 -9.47 2.04
CA LYS A 27 -0.49 -9.38 3.26
C LYS A 27 -1.55 -8.29 3.13
N LEU A 28 -1.17 -7.10 2.64
CA LEU A 28 -2.11 -5.99 2.46
C LEU A 28 -3.15 -6.28 1.38
N ALA A 29 -2.73 -6.86 0.25
CA ALA A 29 -3.64 -7.31 -0.80
C ALA A 29 -4.71 -8.28 -0.26
N LYS A 30 -4.28 -9.27 0.54
CA LYS A 30 -5.18 -10.23 1.19
C LYS A 30 -6.17 -9.54 2.12
N LEU A 31 -5.72 -8.58 2.92
CA LEU A 31 -6.61 -7.81 3.81
C LEU A 31 -7.63 -6.98 3.02
N MET A 32 -7.21 -6.35 1.92
CA MET A 32 -8.12 -5.60 1.04
C MET A 32 -9.17 -6.51 0.41
N ARG A 33 -8.79 -7.70 -0.10
CA ARG A 33 -9.77 -8.71 -0.59
C ARG A 33 -10.79 -9.07 0.47
N ASN A 34 -10.31 -9.38 1.68
CA ASN A 34 -11.18 -9.77 2.80
C ASN A 34 -12.13 -8.65 3.21
N SER A 35 -11.71 -7.38 3.15
CA SER A 35 -12.57 -6.24 3.48
C SER A 35 -13.70 -5.99 2.47
N VAL A 36 -13.56 -6.46 1.23
CA VAL A 36 -14.57 -6.31 0.15
C VAL A 36 -15.49 -7.53 0.08
N SER A 37 -15.04 -8.68 0.58
CA SER A 37 -15.77 -9.95 0.53
C SER A 37 -17.09 -9.98 1.35
N GLU A 38 -17.36 -8.96 2.15
CA GLU A 38 -18.64 -8.83 2.89
C GLU A 38 -19.80 -8.33 2.02
N ALA A 39 -19.55 -7.88 0.79
CA ALA A 39 -20.60 -7.57 -0.19
C ALA A 39 -21.09 -8.87 -0.84
N VAL A 40 -22.17 -9.45 -0.30
CA VAL A 40 -22.88 -10.61 -0.86
C VAL A 40 -23.21 -10.33 -2.33
N PRO A 41 -22.85 -11.23 -3.29
CA PRO A 41 -23.22 -11.05 -4.69
C PRO A 41 -24.74 -10.99 -4.80
N ALA A 42 -25.25 -10.05 -5.59
CA ALA A 42 -26.68 -9.90 -5.78
C ALA A 42 -27.26 -11.20 -6.35
N SER A 43 -28.38 -11.67 -5.78
CA SER A 43 -29.07 -12.86 -6.27
C SER A 43 -29.52 -12.62 -7.73
N GLY A 44 -28.85 -13.26 -8.69
CA GLY A 44 -29.15 -13.15 -10.12
C GLY A 44 -27.97 -12.93 -11.07
N GLU A 45 -26.74 -12.76 -10.58
CA GLU A 45 -25.57 -12.56 -11.44
C GLU A 45 -25.18 -13.82 -12.22
N SER A 46 -24.85 -13.67 -13.51
CA SER A 46 -24.37 -14.77 -14.34
C SER A 46 -22.94 -15.17 -13.93
N PRO A 47 -22.52 -16.44 -14.15
CA PRO A 47 -21.15 -16.87 -13.85
C PRO A 47 -20.07 -16.06 -14.55
N GLU A 48 -20.37 -15.49 -15.72
CA GLU A 48 -19.46 -14.62 -16.48
C GLU A 48 -19.34 -13.24 -15.85
N GLN A 49 -20.44 -12.71 -15.31
CA GLN A 49 -20.47 -11.42 -14.63
C GLN A 49 -19.70 -11.48 -13.30
N VAL A 50 -19.89 -12.54 -12.52
CA VAL A 50 -19.12 -12.79 -11.29
C VAL A 50 -17.61 -12.82 -11.56
N LYS A 51 -17.17 -13.52 -12.62
CA LYS A 51 -15.76 -13.55 -13.01
C LYS A 51 -15.23 -12.19 -13.45
N ARG A 52 -16.03 -11.42 -14.18
CA ARG A 52 -15.65 -10.07 -14.62
C ARG A 52 -15.50 -9.13 -13.42
N ASP A 53 -16.41 -9.19 -12.48
CA ASP A 53 -16.40 -8.38 -11.28
C ASP A 53 -15.24 -8.74 -10.36
N GLU A 54 -14.88 -10.02 -10.25
CA GLU A 54 -13.67 -10.47 -9.56
C GLU A 54 -12.40 -9.86 -10.18
N LEU A 55 -12.26 -9.90 -11.51
CA LEU A 55 -11.12 -9.31 -12.21
C LEU A 55 -11.05 -7.78 -12.03
N LEU A 56 -12.19 -7.09 -12.05
CA LEU A 56 -12.26 -5.66 -11.79
C LEU A 56 -11.85 -5.34 -10.34
N ARG A 57 -12.27 -6.16 -9.37
CA ARG A 57 -11.87 -6.03 -7.96
C ARG A 57 -10.37 -6.21 -7.80
N GLU A 58 -9.77 -7.23 -8.40
CA GLU A 58 -8.31 -7.45 -8.34
C GLU A 58 -7.53 -6.25 -8.93
N ARG A 59 -7.99 -5.72 -10.07
CA ARG A 59 -7.38 -4.49 -10.64
C ARG A 59 -7.51 -3.28 -9.72
N HIS A 60 -8.65 -3.11 -9.06
CA HIS A 60 -8.83 -2.02 -8.10
C HIS A 60 -7.90 -2.16 -6.89
N ILE A 61 -7.71 -3.38 -6.38
CA ILE A 61 -6.78 -3.66 -5.28
C ILE A 61 -5.35 -3.35 -5.70
N GLU A 62 -4.92 -3.81 -6.87
CA GLU A 62 -3.59 -3.53 -7.41
C GLU A 62 -3.33 -2.02 -7.56
N GLN A 63 -4.31 -1.27 -8.09
CA GLN A 63 -4.21 0.18 -8.20
C GLN A 63 -4.13 0.88 -6.83
N ARG A 64 -4.86 0.40 -5.82
CA ARG A 64 -4.77 0.94 -4.45
C ARG A 64 -3.39 0.70 -3.86
N LEU A 65 -2.87 -0.52 -3.98
CA LEU A 65 -1.52 -0.87 -3.53
C LEU A 65 -0.46 0.00 -4.23
N GLN A 66 -0.57 0.21 -5.54
CA GLN A 66 0.36 1.06 -6.28
C GLN A 66 0.32 2.51 -5.79
N ARG A 67 -0.87 3.06 -5.52
CA ARG A 67 -1.01 4.41 -4.94
C ARG A 67 -0.38 4.50 -3.56
N LEU A 68 -0.53 3.49 -2.71
CA LEU A 68 0.11 3.44 -1.40
C LEU A 68 1.63 3.41 -1.52
N ILE A 69 2.18 2.59 -2.42
CA ILE A 69 3.63 2.48 -2.65
C ILE A 69 4.18 3.83 -3.13
N VAL A 70 3.57 4.46 -4.12
CA VAL A 70 3.98 5.78 -4.61
C VAL A 70 3.93 6.83 -3.51
N ARG A 71 2.88 6.82 -2.69
CA ARG A 71 2.76 7.74 -1.55
C ARG A 71 3.86 7.50 -0.50
N ALA A 72 4.15 6.24 -0.19
CA ALA A 72 5.21 5.88 0.74
C ALA A 72 6.59 6.33 0.22
N LYS A 73 6.85 6.18 -1.08
CA LYS A 73 8.06 6.70 -1.73
C LYS A 73 8.13 8.22 -1.70
N GLY A 74 7.00 8.91 -1.90
CA GLY A 74 6.91 10.36 -1.74
C GLY A 74 7.34 10.82 -0.34
N ILE A 75 6.90 10.13 0.72
CA ILE A 75 7.32 10.42 2.10
C ILE A 75 8.83 10.26 2.25
N VAL A 76 9.43 9.17 1.74
CA VAL A 76 10.89 8.98 1.81
C VAL A 76 11.62 10.05 1.00
N SER A 77 11.11 10.42 -0.18
CA SER A 77 11.68 11.50 -1.01
C SER A 77 11.70 12.83 -0.25
N GLU A 78 10.58 13.21 0.37
CA GLU A 78 10.48 14.40 1.23
C GLU A 78 11.42 14.33 2.43
N GLU A 79 11.51 13.17 3.10
CA GLU A 79 12.40 12.97 4.23
C GLU A 79 13.87 13.12 3.84
N MET A 80 14.26 12.56 2.70
CA MET A 80 15.61 12.70 2.15
C MET A 80 15.96 14.16 1.84
N LEU A 81 15.00 14.91 1.29
CA LEU A 81 15.18 16.34 1.04
C LEU A 81 15.33 17.13 2.36
N VAL A 82 14.46 16.89 3.33
CA VAL A 82 14.41 17.67 4.59
C VAL A 82 15.58 17.33 5.51
N ARG A 83 15.87 16.04 5.73
CA ARG A 83 16.86 15.59 6.71
C ARG A 83 18.27 15.57 6.16
N HIS A 84 18.41 15.27 4.87
CA HIS A 84 19.72 15.02 4.25
C HIS A 84 20.07 16.04 3.16
N GLN A 85 19.20 17.03 2.90
CA GLN A 85 19.37 18.01 1.81
C GLN A 85 19.65 17.33 0.46
N ARG A 86 19.06 16.14 0.27
CA ARG A 86 19.26 15.32 -0.91
C ARG A 86 17.93 15.06 -1.57
N GLU A 87 17.77 15.62 -2.76
CA GLU A 87 16.63 15.29 -3.61
C GLU A 87 16.83 13.89 -4.20
N ILE A 88 15.82 13.03 -4.04
CA ILE A 88 15.74 11.71 -4.67
C ILE A 88 14.37 11.60 -5.33
N PRO A 89 14.30 11.47 -6.66
CA PRO A 89 13.05 11.25 -7.38
C PRO A 89 12.31 10.01 -6.88
N VAL A 90 10.97 10.07 -6.85
CA VAL A 90 10.10 8.98 -6.37
C VAL A 90 10.32 7.69 -7.15
N ASP A 91 10.57 7.78 -8.46
CA ASP A 91 10.83 6.65 -9.34
C ASP A 91 12.19 5.98 -9.10
N GLU A 92 13.17 6.72 -8.56
CA GLU A 92 14.48 6.19 -8.18
C GLU A 92 14.46 5.45 -6.83
N ILE A 93 13.45 5.70 -5.99
CA ILE A 93 13.33 5.04 -4.69
C ILE A 93 12.89 3.58 -4.89
N PRO A 94 13.68 2.60 -4.42
CA PRO A 94 13.29 1.20 -4.53
C PRO A 94 12.07 0.87 -3.67
N ASP A 95 11.16 0.05 -4.18
CA ASP A 95 9.95 -0.38 -3.48
C ASP A 95 10.24 -0.94 -2.07
N TYR A 96 11.29 -1.75 -1.94
CA TYR A 96 11.63 -2.36 -0.66
C TYR A 96 12.10 -1.36 0.41
N ALA A 97 12.52 -0.16 0.03
CA ALA A 97 12.92 0.89 0.97
C ALA A 97 11.71 1.45 1.74
N VAL A 98 10.49 1.26 1.23
CA VAL A 98 9.26 1.80 1.83
C VAL A 98 8.42 0.74 2.55
N THR A 99 8.98 -0.45 2.81
CA THR A 99 8.26 -1.59 3.41
C THR A 99 7.58 -1.22 4.74
N HIS A 100 8.25 -0.48 5.61
CA HIS A 100 7.74 -0.05 6.92
C HIS A 100 6.57 0.95 6.77
N LEU A 101 6.68 1.92 5.86
CA LEU A 101 5.60 2.87 5.55
C LEU A 101 4.41 2.17 4.90
N LEU A 102 4.65 1.17 4.04
CA LEU A 102 3.58 0.41 3.40
C LEU A 102 2.72 -0.33 4.45
N ALA A 103 3.33 -0.80 5.54
CA ALA A 103 2.58 -1.37 6.66
C ALA A 103 1.68 -0.33 7.35
N GLN A 104 2.25 0.79 7.75
CA GLN A 104 1.52 1.85 8.48
C GLN A 104 0.41 2.50 7.62
N LEU A 105 0.73 2.84 6.37
CA LEU A 105 -0.24 3.45 5.46
C LEU A 105 -1.33 2.46 5.05
N GLY A 106 -0.97 1.18 4.86
CA GLY A 106 -1.92 0.12 4.56
C GLY A 106 -2.93 -0.12 5.68
N GLU A 107 -2.47 -0.18 6.93
CA GLU A 107 -3.35 -0.29 8.11
C GLU A 107 -4.31 0.89 8.20
N ARG A 108 -3.81 2.11 7.98
CA ARG A 108 -4.64 3.32 8.00
C ARG A 108 -5.65 3.34 6.86
N GLU A 109 -5.28 2.93 5.65
CA GLU A 109 -6.23 2.84 4.53
C GLU A 109 -7.35 1.82 4.82
N LEU A 110 -7.01 0.67 5.40
CA LEU A 110 -8.00 -0.34 5.79
C LEU A 110 -8.93 0.16 6.91
N GLN A 111 -8.42 0.96 7.86
CA GLN A 111 -9.25 1.59 8.88
C GLN A 111 -10.21 2.62 8.27
N LEU A 112 -9.74 3.46 7.35
CA LEU A 112 -10.58 4.45 6.67
C LEU A 112 -11.64 3.80 5.77
N ALA A 113 -11.35 2.62 5.21
CA ALA A 113 -12.31 1.89 4.39
C ALA A 113 -13.45 1.22 5.19
N ARG A 114 -13.34 1.17 6.54
CA ARG A 114 -14.36 0.62 7.44
C ARG A 114 -15.36 1.66 7.95
N TYR A 115 -15.14 2.94 7.67
CA TYR A 115 -16.02 4.06 8.02
C TYR A 115 -16.53 4.76 6.76
#